data_AF-A0A2N5S0V9-F1
#
_entry.id   AF-A0A2N5S0V9-F1
#
_cell.length_a   1.000
_cell.length_b   1.000
_cell.length_c   1.000
_cell.angle_alpha   90.00
_cell.angle_beta   90.00
_cell.angle_gamma   90.00
#
_symmetry.space_group_name_H-M   'P 1'
#
loop_
_entity.id
_entity.type
_entity.pdbx_description
1 polymer ?
#
loop_
_entity_poly.entity_id
_entity_poly.type
_entity_poly.pdbx_seq_one_letter_code
_entity_poly.pdbx_strand_id
1 'polypeptide(L)'
;MAQQLAEMQNVMRQQQEIISGLTKASRNNHHHLPANSIANDVLRQFVKSPSKFFAKVNPRKPCLSFNGSNYTKWETAIDCALQHAFDRNKSFLNNKVNNFALIDSIQNTAVSMLMCSTLDKALLSIVESHNFSKSKALFELLKSKCKRSGRRQKIILIEKVLKSASENSPASKSWLTRFCVIISDVKHCRTPVGQMIIFGKDPAGENKLVS
;
A
#
# COMPACT_ATOMS: atom_id res chain seq x y z
N MET A 1 7.40 49.78 -54.71
CA MET A 1 8.26 49.39 -53.56
C MET A 1 7.62 49.67 -52.20
N ALA A 2 7.01 50.83 -51.95
CA ALA A 2 6.39 51.13 -50.64
C ALA A 2 5.22 50.19 -50.25
N GLN A 3 4.37 49.80 -51.21
CA GLN A 3 3.23 48.91 -50.99
C GLN A 3 3.64 47.50 -50.51
N GLN A 4 4.63 46.90 -51.16
CA GLN A 4 5.14 45.56 -50.80
C GLN A 4 5.78 45.53 -49.41
N LEU A 5 6.43 46.63 -49.00
CA LEU A 5 7.03 46.72 -47.67
C LEU A 5 5.94 46.76 -46.58
N ALA A 6 4.86 47.50 -46.81
CA ALA A 6 3.73 47.60 -45.90
C ALA A 6 2.96 46.27 -45.76
N GLU A 7 2.79 45.54 -46.85
CA GLU A 7 2.18 44.21 -46.85
C GLU A 7 3.05 43.21 -46.06
N MET A 8 4.37 43.22 -46.26
CA MET A 8 5.30 42.36 -45.53
C MET A 8 5.32 42.66 -44.02
N GLN A 9 5.23 43.94 -43.63
CA GLN A 9 5.13 44.34 -42.23
C GLN A 9 3.81 43.88 -41.59
N ASN A 10 2.69 43.96 -42.32
CA ASN A 10 1.41 43.45 -41.84
C ASN A 10 1.42 41.94 -41.65
N VAL A 11 2.01 41.18 -42.57
CA VAL A 11 2.15 39.72 -42.45
C VAL A 11 3.00 39.33 -41.25
N MET A 12 4.14 40.01 -41.03
CA MET A 12 4.98 39.76 -39.84
C MET A 12 4.23 40.06 -38.54
N ARG A 13 3.49 41.17 -38.48
CA ARG A 13 2.72 41.53 -37.28
C ARG A 13 1.64 40.47 -36.98
N GLN A 14 0.95 40.00 -38.01
CA GLN A 14 -0.09 38.99 -37.88
C GLN A 14 0.49 37.64 -37.43
N GLN A 15 1.68 37.25 -37.91
CA GLN A 15 2.40 36.08 -37.43
C GLN A 15 2.83 36.21 -35.97
N GLN A 16 3.30 37.39 -35.55
CA GLN A 16 3.69 37.65 -34.16
C GLN A 16 2.49 37.52 -33.21
N GLU A 17 1.31 37.99 -33.61
CA GLU A 17 0.06 37.88 -32.85
C GLU A 17 -0.42 36.43 -32.74
N ILE A 18 -0.35 35.66 -33.83
CA ILE A 18 -0.69 34.23 -33.83
C ILE A 18 0.26 33.44 -32.90
N ILE A 19 1.57 33.70 -32.96
CA ILE A 19 2.56 33.06 -32.08
C ILE A 19 2.32 33.44 -30.62
N SER A 20 2.01 34.72 -30.33
CA SER A 20 1.67 35.19 -28.98
C SER A 20 0.38 34.56 -28.46
N GLY A 21 -0.63 34.40 -29.32
CA GLY A 21 -1.89 33.72 -29.02
C GLY A 21 -1.69 32.24 -28.71
N LEU A 22 -0.89 31.54 -29.53
CA LEU A 22 -0.56 30.11 -29.33
C LEU A 22 0.28 29.88 -28.06
N THR A 23 1.23 30.76 -27.75
CA THR A 23 2.00 30.68 -26.49
C THR A 23 1.14 31.00 -25.26
N LYS A 24 0.18 31.94 -25.35
CA LYS A 24 -0.80 32.19 -24.29
C LYS A 24 -1.78 31.03 -24.11
N ALA A 25 -2.27 30.44 -25.20
CA ALA A 25 -3.16 29.28 -25.16
C ALA A 25 -2.45 28.02 -24.64
N SER A 26 -1.17 27.82 -24.97
CA SER A 26 -0.33 26.74 -24.44
C SER A 26 -0.03 26.91 -22.95
N ARG A 27 0.12 28.14 -22.45
CA ARG A 27 0.25 28.43 -21.00
C ARG A 27 -1.02 28.21 -20.20
N ASN A 28 -2.20 28.36 -20.80
CA ASN A 28 -3.48 28.15 -20.12
C ASN A 28 -3.91 26.67 -20.04
N ASN A 29 -3.31 25.78 -20.83
CA ASN A 29 -3.61 24.34 -20.82
C ASN A 29 -2.61 23.50 -20.02
N HIS A 30 -1.57 24.12 -19.46
CA HIS A 30 -0.84 23.51 -18.35
C HIS A 30 -1.44 24.04 -17.06
N HIS A 31 -2.17 23.19 -16.35
CA HIS A 31 -2.44 23.38 -14.93
C HIS A 31 -1.12 23.68 -14.23
N HIS A 32 -0.83 24.96 -14.04
CA HIS A 32 0.19 25.44 -13.13
C HIS A 32 -0.32 25.14 -11.72
N LEU A 33 -0.12 23.90 -11.25
CA LEU A 33 0.16 23.76 -9.82
C LEU A 33 1.50 24.46 -9.60
N PRO A 34 1.61 25.45 -8.70
CA PRO A 34 2.91 25.79 -8.14
C PRO A 34 3.33 24.55 -7.36
N ALA A 35 4.03 23.65 -8.04
CA ALA A 35 4.41 22.37 -7.50
C ALA A 35 5.45 22.64 -6.43
N ASN A 36 5.08 22.41 -5.18
CA ASN A 36 5.94 22.50 -4.01
C ASN A 36 7.24 21.74 -4.35
N SER A 37 8.36 22.45 -4.52
CA SER A 37 9.61 21.87 -5.08
C SER A 37 10.05 20.64 -4.28
N ILE A 38 9.80 20.69 -2.97
CA ILE A 38 10.04 19.61 -2.02
C ILE A 38 9.20 18.35 -2.34
N ALA A 39 7.91 18.49 -2.66
CA ALA A 39 7.05 17.34 -2.98
C ALA A 39 7.49 16.65 -4.28
N ASN A 40 7.90 17.43 -5.27
CA ASN A 40 8.49 16.90 -6.50
C ASN A 40 9.82 16.18 -6.24
N ASP A 41 10.68 16.75 -5.38
CA ASP A 41 11.95 16.12 -5.01
C ASP A 41 11.74 14.81 -4.25
N VAL A 42 10.75 14.76 -3.36
CA VAL A 42 10.35 13.56 -2.63
C VAL A 42 9.84 12.48 -3.58
N LEU A 43 8.95 12.82 -4.51
CA LEU A 43 8.46 11.90 -5.53
C LEU A 43 9.60 11.39 -6.42
N ARG A 44 10.52 12.27 -6.82
CA ARG A 44 11.70 11.92 -7.61
C ARG A 44 12.64 10.98 -6.85
N GLN A 45 12.83 11.17 -5.55
CA GLN A 45 13.59 10.24 -4.70
C GLN A 45 12.92 8.86 -4.62
N PHE A 46 11.60 8.84 -4.46
CA PHE A 46 10.82 7.61 -4.47
C PHE A 46 10.98 6.85 -5.79
N VAL A 47 10.74 7.51 -6.93
CA VAL A 47 10.86 6.90 -8.26
C VAL A 47 12.28 6.39 -8.51
N LYS A 48 13.32 7.14 -8.11
CA LYS A 48 14.72 6.76 -8.29
C LYS A 48 15.09 5.49 -7.52
N SER A 49 14.57 5.30 -6.30
CA SER A 49 14.87 4.12 -5.50
C SER A 49 13.76 3.79 -4.51
N PRO A 50 12.70 3.09 -4.94
CA PRO A 50 11.52 2.85 -4.13
C PRO A 50 11.83 2.08 -2.83
N SER A 51 12.72 1.10 -2.89
CA SER A 51 13.14 0.30 -1.74
C SER A 51 13.95 1.10 -0.70
N LYS A 52 14.88 1.95 -1.15
CA LYS A 52 15.64 2.84 -0.25
C LYS A 52 14.73 3.89 0.38
N PHE A 53 13.81 4.44 -0.41
CA PHE A 53 12.81 5.38 0.08
C PHE A 53 11.93 4.75 1.16
N PHE A 54 11.40 3.54 0.91
CA PHE A 54 10.63 2.79 1.89
C PHE A 54 11.41 2.53 3.17
N ALA A 55 12.69 2.17 3.06
CA ALA A 55 13.57 1.94 4.20
C ALA A 55 13.81 3.21 5.04
N LYS A 56 13.77 4.39 4.42
CA LYS A 56 13.86 5.70 5.09
C LYS A 56 12.57 6.04 5.83
N VAL A 57 11.41 5.81 5.20
CA VAL A 57 10.09 6.12 5.79
C VAL A 57 9.70 5.10 6.86
N ASN A 58 10.11 3.84 6.72
CA ASN A 58 9.74 2.74 7.60
C ASN A 58 10.99 2.07 8.19
N PRO A 59 11.51 2.52 9.35
CA PRO A 59 12.73 1.97 9.94
C PRO A 59 12.70 0.46 10.21
N ARG A 60 11.51 -0.09 10.50
CA ARG A 60 11.30 -1.52 10.74
C ARG A 60 11.29 -2.38 9.48
N LYS A 61 11.17 -1.77 8.29
CA LYS A 61 11.25 -2.40 6.97
C LYS A 61 10.49 -3.74 6.88
N PRO A 62 9.18 -3.76 7.18
CA PRO A 62 8.44 -5.01 7.18
C PRO A 62 8.43 -5.64 5.78
N CYS A 63 8.76 -6.93 5.73
CA CYS A 63 8.69 -7.75 4.53
C CYS A 63 7.47 -8.68 4.63
N LEU A 64 6.57 -8.66 3.66
CA LEU A 64 5.34 -9.45 3.67
C LEU A 64 5.68 -10.95 3.67
N SER A 65 5.25 -11.64 4.73
CA SER A 65 5.44 -13.08 4.85
C SER A 65 4.49 -13.84 3.93
N PHE A 66 4.93 -14.98 3.40
CA PHE A 66 4.13 -15.88 2.56
C PHE A 66 2.76 -16.22 3.16
N ASN A 67 2.74 -16.49 4.46
CA ASN A 67 1.52 -16.80 5.19
C ASN A 67 0.68 -15.57 5.55
N GLY A 68 1.06 -14.36 5.11
CA GLY A 68 0.43 -13.07 5.38
C GLY A 68 0.22 -12.73 6.86
N SER A 69 0.92 -13.39 7.79
CA SER A 69 0.77 -13.17 9.23
C SER A 69 1.03 -11.72 9.66
N ASN A 70 1.87 -11.01 8.90
CA ASN A 70 2.21 -9.61 9.11
C ASN A 70 1.55 -8.65 8.10
N TYR A 71 0.53 -9.10 7.35
CA TYR A 71 -0.09 -8.33 6.27
C TYR A 71 -0.47 -6.91 6.68
N THR A 72 -1.14 -6.72 7.83
CA THR A 72 -1.54 -5.38 8.30
C THR A 72 -0.33 -4.47 8.54
N LYS A 73 0.74 -4.99 9.15
CA LYS A 73 1.97 -4.21 9.40
C LYS A 73 2.64 -3.81 8.08
N TRP A 74 2.63 -4.70 7.10
CA TRP A 74 3.15 -4.44 5.76
C TRP A 74 2.28 -3.45 4.98
N GLU A 75 0.96 -3.63 4.95
CA GLU A 75 -0.01 -2.76 4.26
C GLU A 75 0.09 -1.32 4.78
N THR A 76 0.16 -1.14 6.10
CA THR A 76 0.37 0.19 6.71
C THR A 76 1.70 0.81 6.29
N ALA A 77 2.81 0.05 6.27
CA ALA A 77 4.11 0.59 5.87
C ALA A 77 4.15 1.01 4.39
N ILE A 78 3.50 0.24 3.51
CA ILE A 78 3.33 0.58 2.09
C ILE A 78 2.49 1.86 1.98
N ASP A 79 1.35 1.93 2.68
CA ASP A 79 0.48 3.11 2.64
C ASP A 79 1.18 4.37 3.15
N CYS A 80 2.00 4.27 4.20
CA CYS A 80 2.79 5.39 4.71
C CYS A 80 3.85 5.84 3.69
N ALA A 81 4.56 4.91 3.05
CA ALA A 81 5.54 5.27 2.02
C ALA A 81 4.87 5.95 0.82
N LEU A 82 3.71 5.46 0.37
CA LEU A 82 2.98 6.06 -0.74
C LEU A 82 2.38 7.42 -0.36
N GLN A 83 1.84 7.58 0.84
CA GLN A 83 1.38 8.89 1.33
C GLN A 83 2.51 9.92 1.33
N HIS A 84 3.70 9.54 1.80
CA HIS A 84 4.86 10.42 1.80
C HIS A 84 5.34 10.73 0.37
N ALA A 85 5.43 9.73 -0.49
CA ALA A 85 5.91 9.89 -1.87
C ALA A 85 5.00 10.79 -2.72
N PHE A 86 3.69 10.71 -2.50
CA PHE A 86 2.68 11.44 -3.28
C PHE A 86 2.08 12.66 -2.55
N ASP A 87 2.70 13.09 -1.44
CA ASP A 87 2.26 14.22 -0.60
C ASP A 87 0.76 14.16 -0.26
N ARG A 88 0.31 13.03 0.33
CA ARG A 88 -1.10 12.80 0.67
C ARG A 88 -1.31 12.79 2.17
N ASN A 89 -2.35 13.51 2.58
CA ASN A 89 -2.89 13.51 3.95
C ASN A 89 -3.89 12.38 4.23
N LYS A 90 -4.24 11.59 3.20
CA LYS A 90 -5.16 10.47 3.29
C LYS A 90 -4.50 9.22 2.70
N SER A 91 -4.90 8.06 3.24
CA SER A 91 -4.46 6.74 2.78
C SER A 91 -4.49 6.62 1.26
N PHE A 92 -3.36 6.24 0.68
CA PHE A 92 -3.22 5.97 -0.74
C PHE A 92 -3.96 4.69 -1.12
N LEU A 93 -3.98 3.68 -0.23
CA LEU A 93 -4.62 2.39 -0.44
C LEU A 93 -6.13 2.39 -0.13
N ASN A 94 -6.73 3.55 0.13
CA ASN A 94 -8.16 3.67 0.41
C ASN A 94 -9.03 3.21 -0.77
N ASN A 95 -10.03 2.37 -0.49
CA ASN A 95 -10.94 1.84 -1.51
C ASN A 95 -11.89 2.90 -2.13
N LYS A 96 -12.06 4.08 -1.50
CA LYS A 96 -13.00 5.12 -1.99
C LYS A 96 -12.50 5.86 -3.24
N VAL A 97 -11.18 6.00 -3.40
CA VAL A 97 -10.57 6.69 -4.55
C VAL A 97 -9.50 5.78 -5.12
N ASN A 98 -9.61 5.45 -6.40
CA ASN A 98 -8.63 4.61 -7.07
C ASN A 98 -7.34 5.42 -7.38
N ASN A 99 -6.50 5.66 -6.37
CA ASN A 99 -5.27 6.44 -6.51
C ASN A 99 -4.29 5.83 -7.52
N PHE A 100 -4.33 4.52 -7.73
CA PHE A 100 -3.54 3.84 -8.77
C PHE A 100 -3.89 4.26 -10.20
N ALA A 101 -5.08 4.83 -10.44
CA ALA A 101 -5.45 5.37 -11.76
C ALA A 101 -4.96 6.81 -11.96
N LEU A 102 -4.48 7.47 -10.90
CA LEU A 102 -4.03 8.87 -10.93
C LEU A 102 -2.51 9.00 -11.12
N ILE A 103 -1.78 7.89 -11.12
CA ILE A 103 -0.32 7.85 -11.26
C ILE A 103 0.08 7.49 -12.69
N ASP A 104 1.15 8.11 -13.19
CA ASP A 104 1.70 7.82 -14.52
C ASP A 104 2.41 6.44 -14.58
N SER A 105 2.88 6.04 -15.76
CA SER A 105 3.54 4.74 -15.97
C SER A 105 4.84 4.57 -15.19
N ILE A 106 5.62 5.64 -15.01
CA ILE A 106 6.89 5.62 -14.28
C ILE A 106 6.60 5.44 -12.79
N GLN A 107 5.67 6.22 -12.26
CA GLN A 107 5.20 6.12 -10.89
C GLN A 107 4.58 4.75 -10.61
N ASN A 108 3.77 4.23 -11.53
CA ASN A 108 3.18 2.90 -11.42
C ASN A 108 4.25 1.81 -11.31
N THR A 109 5.28 1.89 -12.15
CA THR A 109 6.44 0.99 -12.11
C THR A 109 7.17 1.08 -10.78
N ALA A 110 7.42 2.29 -10.28
CA ALA A 110 8.05 2.51 -8.98
C ALA A 110 7.24 1.90 -7.82
N VAL A 111 5.90 2.01 -7.85
CA VAL A 111 5.01 1.39 -6.87
C VAL A 111 5.05 -0.14 -6.95
N SER A 112 5.06 -0.71 -8.16
CA SER A 112 5.21 -2.16 -8.34
C SER A 112 6.56 -2.66 -7.81
N MET A 113 7.66 -1.98 -8.16
CA MET A 113 9.00 -2.30 -7.65
C MET A 113 9.09 -2.20 -6.13
N LEU A 114 8.45 -1.18 -5.54
CA LEU A 114 8.33 -1.06 -4.09
C LEU A 114 7.69 -2.32 -3.51
N MET A 115 6.50 -2.69 -3.98
CA MET A 115 5.76 -3.84 -3.47
C MET A 115 6.60 -5.12 -3.60
N CYS A 116 7.14 -5.41 -4.79
CA CYS A 116 7.99 -6.58 -5.03
C CYS A 116 9.23 -6.63 -4.12
N SER A 117 9.87 -5.48 -3.86
CA SER A 117 11.06 -5.40 -2.99
C SER A 117 10.79 -5.68 -1.51
N THR A 118 9.50 -5.76 -1.13
CA THR A 118 9.05 -5.98 0.24
C THR A 118 8.31 -7.30 0.42
N LEU A 119 8.48 -8.25 -0.51
CA LEU A 119 7.90 -9.60 -0.44
C LEU A 119 8.94 -10.61 0.03
N ASP A 120 8.50 -11.65 0.73
CA ASP A 120 9.34 -12.83 0.89
C ASP A 120 9.62 -13.50 -0.47
N LYS A 121 10.71 -14.27 -0.54
CA LYS A 121 11.18 -14.88 -1.79
C LYS A 121 10.14 -15.77 -2.47
N ALA A 122 9.34 -16.51 -1.71
CA ALA A 122 8.30 -17.38 -2.27
C ALA A 122 7.16 -16.57 -2.89
N LEU A 123 6.69 -15.51 -2.21
CA LEU A 123 5.71 -14.60 -2.79
C LEU A 123 6.25 -13.87 -4.03
N LEU A 124 7.51 -13.43 -3.99
CA LEU A 124 8.13 -12.75 -5.12
C LEU A 124 8.14 -13.66 -6.36
N SER A 125 8.56 -14.92 -6.22
CA SER A 125 8.56 -15.88 -7.33
C SER A 125 7.17 -16.10 -7.93
N ILE A 126 6.13 -16.20 -7.10
CA ILE A 126 4.74 -16.30 -7.57
C ILE A 126 4.31 -15.03 -8.32
N VAL A 127 4.68 -13.86 -7.81
CA VAL A 127 4.36 -12.58 -8.45
C VAL A 127 5.07 -12.43 -9.81
N GLU A 128 6.36 -12.78 -9.88
CA GLU A 128 7.16 -12.71 -11.11
C GLU A 128 6.61 -13.62 -12.20
N SER A 129 6.18 -14.84 -11.86
CA SER A 129 5.55 -15.77 -12.82
C SER A 129 4.23 -15.26 -13.44
N HIS A 130 3.55 -14.32 -12.79
CA HIS A 130 2.26 -13.80 -13.25
C HIS A 130 2.37 -12.52 -14.09
N ASN A 131 3.58 -11.98 -14.31
CA ASN A 131 3.86 -10.81 -15.15
C ASN A 131 2.87 -9.64 -14.96
N PHE A 132 2.75 -9.15 -13.72
CA PHE A 132 1.85 -8.02 -13.43
C PHE A 132 2.33 -6.72 -14.09
N SER A 133 1.52 -6.19 -14.99
CA SER A 133 1.79 -4.91 -15.68
C SER A 133 1.36 -3.67 -14.89
N LYS A 134 0.55 -3.82 -13.83
CA LYS A 134 -0.02 -2.69 -13.06
C LYS A 134 0.05 -2.94 -11.55
N SER A 135 0.57 -1.95 -10.82
CA SER A 135 0.69 -1.98 -9.35
C SER A 135 -0.63 -2.24 -8.62
N LYS A 136 -1.76 -1.74 -9.13
CA LYS A 136 -3.09 -2.04 -8.56
C LYS A 136 -3.41 -3.53 -8.54
N ALA A 137 -3.16 -4.20 -9.67
CA ALA A 137 -3.46 -5.62 -9.81
C ALA A 137 -2.57 -6.46 -8.88
N LEU A 138 -1.29 -6.08 -8.78
CA LEU A 138 -0.35 -6.67 -7.82
C LEU A 138 -0.84 -6.49 -6.38
N PHE A 139 -1.22 -5.27 -5.99
CA PHE A 139 -1.72 -5.00 -4.65
C PHE A 139 -2.97 -5.81 -4.30
N GLU A 140 -3.95 -5.85 -5.20
CA GLU A 140 -5.19 -6.63 -4.98
C GLU A 140 -4.94 -8.14 -4.93
N LEU A 141 -3.98 -8.66 -5.72
CA LEU A 141 -3.54 -10.05 -5.56
C LEU A 141 -2.97 -10.29 -4.16
N LEU A 142 -1.98 -9.49 -3.75
CA LEU A 142 -1.31 -9.63 -2.45
C LEU A 142 -2.32 -9.54 -1.31
N LYS A 143 -3.25 -8.59 -1.39
CA LYS A 143 -4.39 -8.44 -0.48
C LYS A 143 -5.26 -9.69 -0.44
N SER A 144 -5.68 -10.21 -1.59
CA SER A 144 -6.54 -11.39 -1.65
C SER A 144 -5.90 -12.63 -1.00
N LYS A 145 -4.59 -12.83 -1.20
CA LYS A 145 -3.84 -13.99 -0.69
C LYS A 145 -3.45 -13.83 0.78
N CYS A 146 -2.93 -12.66 1.15
CA CYS A 146 -2.27 -12.43 2.44
C CYS A 146 -3.18 -11.76 3.49
N LYS A 147 -4.24 -11.04 3.09
CA LYS A 147 -5.23 -10.54 4.06
C LYS A 147 -6.12 -11.65 4.59
N ARG A 148 -6.49 -12.59 3.72
CA ARG A 148 -7.29 -13.78 4.10
C ARG A 148 -6.52 -14.77 4.95
N SER A 149 -5.20 -14.82 4.80
CA SER A 149 -4.38 -15.66 5.66
C SER A 149 -4.32 -15.13 7.10
N GLY A 150 -4.64 -13.86 7.38
CA GLY A 150 -4.92 -13.40 8.74
C GLY A 150 -6.04 -14.18 9.42
N ARG A 151 -7.06 -14.63 8.67
CA ARG A 151 -8.11 -15.54 9.19
C ARG A 151 -7.56 -16.95 9.45
N ARG A 152 -6.72 -17.47 8.55
CA ARG A 152 -6.04 -18.76 8.74
C ARG A 152 -5.08 -18.73 9.93
N GLN A 153 -4.33 -17.65 10.09
CA GLN A 153 -3.44 -17.44 11.22
C GLN A 153 -4.22 -17.40 12.54
N LYS A 154 -5.40 -16.75 12.57
CA LYS A 154 -6.29 -16.80 13.73
C LYS A 154 -6.75 -18.23 14.05
N ILE A 155 -7.12 -19.01 13.03
CA ILE A 155 -7.50 -20.43 13.21
C ILE A 155 -6.32 -21.23 13.75
N ILE A 156 -5.13 -21.10 13.17
CA ILE A 156 -3.90 -21.78 13.62
C ILE A 156 -3.55 -21.41 15.06
N LEU A 157 -3.73 -20.14 15.45
CA LEU A 157 -3.51 -19.70 16.83
C LEU A 157 -4.54 -20.29 17.79
N ILE A 158 -5.82 -20.37 17.39
CA ILE A 158 -6.86 -21.05 18.18
C ILE A 158 -6.53 -22.53 18.35
N GLU A 159 -6.11 -23.22 17.30
CA GLU A 159 -5.68 -24.63 17.37
C GLU A 159 -4.49 -24.82 18.32
N LYS A 160 -3.51 -23.91 18.31
CA LYS A 160 -2.38 -23.94 19.25
C LYS A 160 -2.79 -23.71 20.70
N VAL A 161 -3.75 -22.81 20.95
CA VAL A 161 -4.31 -22.57 22.29
C VAL A 161 -5.06 -23.82 22.77
N LEU A 162 -5.93 -24.38 21.93
CA LEU A 162 -6.69 -25.59 22.24
C LEU A 162 -5.77 -26.77 22.53
N LYS A 163 -4.74 -26.97 21.69
CA LYS A 163 -3.73 -28.02 21.90
C LYS A 163 -3.00 -27.83 23.24
N SER A 164 -2.56 -26.61 23.53
CA SER A 164 -1.85 -26.30 24.79
C SER A 164 -2.74 -26.51 26.02
N ALA A 165 -4.05 -26.27 25.90
CA ALA A 165 -5.03 -26.51 26.96
C ALA A 165 -5.36 -28.00 27.14
N SER A 166 -5.32 -28.78 26.05
CA SER A 166 -5.56 -30.23 26.06
C SER A 166 -4.34 -31.06 26.49
N GLU A 167 -3.14 -30.47 26.48
CA GLU A 167 -1.95 -31.10 27.01
C GLU A 167 -2.08 -31.20 28.54
N ASN A 168 -2.38 -32.40 29.06
CA ASN A 168 -2.38 -32.74 30.50
C ASN A 168 -0.96 -32.70 31.12
N SER A 169 -0.08 -31.83 30.61
CA SER A 169 1.28 -31.67 31.10
C SER A 169 1.26 -30.83 32.37
N PRO A 170 2.04 -31.19 33.41
CA PRO A 170 2.21 -30.33 34.57
C PRO A 170 2.67 -28.94 34.13
N ALA A 171 2.15 -27.89 34.76
CA ALA A 171 2.52 -26.50 34.49
C ALA A 171 4.02 -26.29 34.80
N SER A 172 4.84 -26.57 33.81
CA SER A 172 6.30 -26.49 33.84
C SER A 172 6.77 -25.18 33.23
N LYS A 173 8.02 -24.81 33.50
CA LYS A 173 8.64 -23.61 32.91
C LYS A 173 8.62 -23.63 31.38
N SER A 174 8.77 -24.81 30.77
CA SER A 174 8.69 -24.99 29.31
C SER A 174 7.26 -24.79 28.82
N TRP A 175 6.25 -25.32 29.53
CA TRP A 175 4.84 -25.08 29.21
C TRP A 175 4.47 -23.60 29.27
N LEU A 176 4.83 -22.89 30.35
CA LEU A 176 4.58 -21.45 30.51
C LEU A 176 5.25 -20.63 29.40
N THR A 177 6.48 -20.97 29.05
CA THR A 177 7.20 -20.29 27.96
C THR A 177 6.46 -20.44 26.62
N ARG A 178 6.02 -21.66 26.28
CA ARG A 178 5.25 -21.92 25.05
C ARG A 178 3.92 -21.17 25.06
N PHE A 179 3.21 -21.19 26.19
CA PHE A 179 1.92 -20.53 26.35
C PHE A 179 2.04 -19.00 26.25
N CYS A 180 3.06 -18.39 26.86
CA CYS A 180 3.34 -16.96 26.77
C CYS A 180 3.60 -16.48 25.33
N VAL A 181 4.30 -17.29 24.53
CA VAL A 181 4.50 -17.01 23.10
C VAL A 181 3.16 -17.02 22.35
N ILE A 182 2.34 -18.05 22.56
CA ILE A 182 1.02 -18.17 21.91
C ILE A 182 0.11 -16.98 22.29
N ILE A 183 0.04 -16.62 23.56
CA ILE A 183 -0.78 -15.49 24.03
C ILE A 183 -0.26 -14.15 23.49
N SER A 184 1.05 -13.98 23.35
CA SER A 184 1.62 -12.77 22.74
C SER A 184 1.25 -12.66 21.26
N ASP A 185 1.29 -13.77 20.52
CA ASP A 185 0.86 -13.83 19.13
C ASP A 185 -0.65 -13.56 18.98
N VAL A 186 -1.48 -14.07 19.89
CA VAL A 186 -2.92 -13.80 19.94
C VAL A 186 -3.19 -12.32 20.21
N LYS A 187 -2.49 -11.71 21.17
CA LYS A 187 -2.59 -10.28 21.47
C LYS A 187 -2.23 -9.43 20.25
N HIS A 188 -1.21 -9.82 19.50
CA HIS A 188 -0.80 -9.13 18.28
C HIS A 188 -1.71 -9.38 17.07
N CYS A 189 -2.54 -10.42 17.08
CA CYS A 189 -3.56 -10.69 16.06
C CYS A 189 -4.89 -9.95 16.31
N ARG A 190 -5.05 -9.32 17.48
CA ARG A 190 -6.23 -8.53 17.82
C ARG A 190 -6.18 -7.19 17.07
N THR A 191 -6.99 -7.07 16.02
CA THR A 191 -7.43 -5.75 15.52
C THR A 191 -8.32 -5.08 16.58
N PRO A 192 -8.37 -3.73 16.67
CA PRO A 192 -9.32 -3.05 17.55
C PRO A 192 -10.72 -3.58 17.27
N VAL A 193 -11.33 -4.07 18.33
CA VAL A 193 -12.48 -4.97 18.30
C VAL A 193 -13.72 -4.19 17.88
N GLY A 194 -14.18 -4.39 16.65
CA GLY A 194 -15.62 -4.48 16.41
C GLY A 194 -16.08 -5.80 17.03
N GLN A 195 -16.86 -5.68 18.12
CA GLN A 195 -17.48 -6.73 18.95
C GLN A 195 -17.17 -8.17 18.53
N MET A 196 -16.25 -8.79 19.25
CA MET A 196 -16.02 -10.22 19.19
C MET A 196 -17.07 -10.89 20.09
N ILE A 197 -18.21 -11.26 19.51
CA ILE A 197 -19.24 -12.06 20.17
C ILE A 197 -18.61 -13.41 20.54
N ILE A 198 -18.51 -13.69 21.84
CA ILE A 198 -18.04 -14.97 22.36
C ILE A 198 -19.27 -15.89 22.46
N PHE A 199 -19.31 -16.96 21.67
CA PHE A 199 -20.27 -18.04 21.88
C PHE A 199 -19.78 -18.89 23.05
N GLY A 200 -20.45 -18.77 24.20
CA GLY A 200 -20.36 -19.72 25.30
C GLY A 200 -21.46 -20.77 25.15
N LYS A 201 -21.12 -22.05 25.34
CA LYS A 201 -22.12 -23.10 25.57
C LYS A 201 -22.41 -23.15 27.07
N ASP A 202 -23.69 -23.12 27.42
CA ASP A 202 -24.17 -23.36 28.78
C ASP A 202 -24.01 -24.87 29.13
N PRO A 203 -24.09 -25.31 30.41
CA PRO A 203 -23.88 -26.70 30.78
C PRO A 203 -24.88 -27.68 30.16
N ALA A 204 -25.96 -27.18 29.53
CA ALA A 204 -26.94 -27.96 28.78
C ALA A 204 -26.62 -28.14 27.27
N GLY A 205 -25.52 -27.56 26.76
CA GLY A 205 -25.02 -27.85 25.41
C GLY A 205 -25.66 -27.05 24.26
N GLU A 206 -26.59 -26.13 24.52
CA GLU A 206 -27.15 -25.24 23.50
C GLU A 206 -26.33 -23.95 23.32
N ASN A 207 -26.24 -23.48 22.08
CA ASN A 207 -25.55 -22.23 21.75
C ASN A 207 -26.49 -21.05 22.02
N LYS A 208 -26.17 -20.20 23.01
CA LYS A 208 -26.83 -18.90 23.20
C LYS A 208 -25.87 -17.73 22.96
N LEU A 209 -26.42 -16.66 22.38
CA LEU A 209 -25.81 -15.33 22.37
C LEU A 209 -25.86 -14.78 23.78
N VAL A 210 -24.71 -14.50 24.37
CA VAL A 210 -24.61 -13.73 25.62
C VAL A 210 -24.36 -12.28 25.23
N SER A 211 -25.31 -11.40 25.56
CA SER A 211 -25.17 -9.95 25.43
C SER A 211 -24.33 -9.37 26.56
#